data_AF-A0A853BCN2-F1
#
_entry.id   AF-A0A853BCN2-F1
#
_cell.length_a   1.000
_cell.length_b   1.000
_cell.length_c   1.000
_cell.angle_alpha   90.00
_cell.angle_beta   90.00
_cell.angle_gamma   90.00
#
_symmetry.space_group_name_H-M   'P 1'
#
loop_
_entity.id
_entity.type
_entity.pdbx_description
1 polymer ?
#
loop_
_entity_poly.entity_id
_entity_poly.type
_entity_poly.pdbx_seq_one_letter_code
_entity_poly.pdbx_strand_id
1 'polypeptide(L)'
;MDTSFVRRRRAPLLLGAGALVTAAGVAIAVSTAVGGAQAQPLHLKPAGAMHTATPIKHVVVIFGENISFDHYFGTYPRAANTDGTHFEAARNTPRVNGLSQQLLTDNPNAYDPNRLTHDEALTCDQNHGYGAEQKAFDNGKMDKFVEYTGKDTCTGQPILFGEPGW
;
A
#
# COMPACT_ATOMS: atom_id res chain seq x y z
N MET A 1 -6.81 5.57 -74.34
CA MET A 1 -8.07 5.89 -73.63
C MET A 1 -7.67 6.81 -72.48
N ASP A 2 -7.23 8.02 -72.79
CA ASP A 2 -8.00 9.27 -73.01
C ASP A 2 -7.83 10.16 -71.77
N THR A 3 -6.76 10.98 -71.76
CA THR A 3 -6.73 12.43 -72.07
C THR A 3 -7.41 13.26 -70.97
N SER A 4 -6.72 14.14 -70.25
CA SER A 4 -6.44 15.52 -70.71
C SER A 4 -5.64 16.27 -69.62
N PHE A 5 -4.42 16.72 -69.91
CA PHE A 5 -3.99 18.05 -70.42
C PHE A 5 -3.71 19.11 -69.35
N VAL A 6 -2.41 19.29 -69.08
CA VAL A 6 -1.79 20.49 -68.51
C VAL A 6 -1.60 21.51 -69.64
N ARG A 7 -1.80 22.82 -69.39
CA ARG A 7 -0.77 23.88 -69.52
C ARG A 7 -1.32 25.31 -69.39
N ARG A 8 -0.65 26.05 -68.48
CA ARG A 8 -0.66 27.51 -68.24
C ARG A 8 -0.51 28.38 -69.50
N ARG A 9 -1.07 29.60 -69.46
CA ARG A 9 -0.45 30.82 -70.02
C ARG A 9 -0.74 32.06 -69.16
N ARG A 10 0.18 33.02 -69.22
CA ARG A 10 0.41 34.17 -68.32
C ARG A 10 -0.18 35.47 -68.90
N ALA A 11 -0.64 36.37 -67.98
CA ALA A 11 -0.51 37.85 -67.86
C ALA A 11 -0.66 38.77 -69.12
N PRO A 12 -1.19 40.02 -69.05
CA PRO A 12 -0.56 41.11 -68.27
C PRO A 12 -1.43 42.27 -67.69
N LEU A 13 -0.79 42.96 -66.76
CA LEU A 13 -0.74 44.39 -66.37
C LEU A 13 -1.96 45.35 -66.46
N LEU A 14 -2.17 46.01 -65.31
CA LEU A 14 -2.34 47.45 -65.03
C LEU A 14 -3.51 48.24 -65.66
N LEU A 15 -4.32 48.88 -64.82
CA LEU A 15 -4.31 50.33 -64.52
C LEU A 15 -5.65 50.69 -63.82
N GLY A 16 -5.59 51.58 -62.83
CA GLY A 16 -6.80 52.29 -62.38
C GLY A 16 -6.85 52.55 -60.90
N ALA A 17 -6.13 53.59 -60.46
CA ALA A 17 -6.37 54.24 -59.19
C ALA A 17 -7.82 54.77 -59.12
N GLY A 18 -8.44 54.64 -57.95
CA GLY A 18 -9.76 55.20 -57.70
C GLY A 18 -10.12 55.01 -56.24
N ALA A 19 -9.71 55.99 -55.43
CA ALA A 19 -10.00 56.08 -54.00
C ALA A 19 -11.52 56.03 -53.74
N LEU A 20 -11.92 55.45 -52.60
CA LEU A 20 -12.57 56.18 -51.50
C LEU A 20 -13.09 55.19 -50.44
N VAL A 21 -12.39 55.21 -49.31
CA VAL A 21 -12.88 55.19 -47.93
C VAL A 21 -14.32 54.69 -47.71
N THR A 22 -14.43 53.47 -47.18
CA THR A 22 -15.24 53.21 -45.98
C THR A 22 -14.47 52.23 -45.10
N ALA A 23 -13.93 52.70 -43.99
CA ALA A 23 -13.38 51.86 -42.94
C ALA A 23 -14.53 51.07 -42.30
N ALA A 24 -14.85 49.89 -42.84
CA ALA A 24 -15.61 48.90 -42.12
C ALA A 24 -14.68 48.26 -41.09
N GLY A 25 -14.66 48.81 -39.88
CA GLY A 25 -13.97 48.21 -38.75
C GLY A 25 -14.56 46.82 -38.50
N VAL A 26 -13.85 45.78 -38.91
CA VAL A 26 -14.16 44.41 -38.50
C VAL A 26 -13.67 44.28 -37.06
N ALA A 27 -14.56 44.56 -36.10
CA ALA A 27 -14.34 44.15 -34.73
C ALA A 27 -14.52 42.62 -34.67
N ILE A 28 -13.41 41.88 -34.75
CA ILE A 28 -13.42 40.45 -34.42
C ILE A 28 -13.58 40.38 -32.90
N ALA A 29 -14.81 40.16 -32.45
CA ALA A 29 -15.06 39.75 -31.08
C ALA A 29 -14.50 38.33 -30.92
N VAL A 30 -13.25 38.22 -30.48
CA VAL A 30 -12.72 36.95 -29.95
C VAL A 30 -13.37 36.78 -28.59
N SER A 31 -14.55 36.18 -28.55
CA SER A 31 -15.12 35.67 -27.31
C SER A 31 -14.27 34.48 -26.89
N THR A 32 -13.26 34.73 -26.05
CA THR A 32 -12.64 33.68 -25.25
C THR A 32 -13.71 33.14 -24.32
N ALA A 33 -14.40 32.07 -24.74
CA ALA A 33 -15.15 31.24 -23.83
C ALA A 33 -14.14 30.55 -22.90
N VAL A 34 -13.64 31.29 -21.91
CA VAL A 34 -13.26 30.68 -20.64
C VAL A 34 -14.54 30.15 -20.05
N GLY A 35 -14.95 28.97 -20.52
CA GLY A 35 -15.90 28.13 -19.81
C GLY A 35 -15.24 27.83 -18.47
N GLY A 36 -15.52 28.68 -17.48
CA GLY A 36 -15.19 28.38 -16.11
C GLY A 36 -15.86 27.07 -15.79
N ALA A 37 -15.08 25.99 -15.68
CA ALA A 37 -15.57 24.75 -15.12
C ALA A 37 -15.99 25.08 -13.68
N GLN A 38 -17.28 25.39 -13.48
CA GLN A 38 -17.84 25.48 -12.16
C GLN A 38 -17.82 24.06 -11.61
N ALA A 39 -16.84 23.78 -10.76
CA ALA A 39 -16.87 22.59 -9.93
C ALA A 39 -18.18 22.64 -9.13
N GLN A 40 -19.13 21.77 -9.48
CA GLN A 40 -20.32 21.62 -8.66
C GLN A 40 -19.86 21.12 -7.28
N PRO A 41 -20.33 21.72 -6.17
CA PRO A 41 -20.03 21.21 -4.86
C PRO A 41 -20.51 19.76 -4.81
N LEU A 42 -19.60 18.86 -4.45
CA LEU A 42 -19.91 17.45 -4.29
C LEU A 42 -20.94 17.34 -3.15
N HIS A 43 -22.21 17.09 -3.48
CA HIS A 43 -23.23 16.73 -2.49
C HIS A 43 -22.92 15.32 -2.00
N LEU A 44 -22.07 15.24 -0.98
CA LEU A 44 -21.80 14.00 -0.28
C LEU A 44 -23.11 13.52 0.35
N LYS A 45 -23.60 12.36 -0.10
CA LYS A 45 -24.70 11.67 0.58
C LYS A 45 -24.21 11.33 2.00
N PRO A 46 -24.99 11.62 3.05
CA PRO A 46 -24.66 11.17 4.39
C PRO A 46 -24.40 9.65 4.38
N ALA A 47 -23.40 9.18 5.12
CA ALA A 47 -23.06 7.76 5.16
C ALA A 47 -24.25 6.88 5.58
N GLY A 48 -25.14 7.42 6.43
CA GLY A 48 -26.39 6.77 6.82
C GLY A 48 -27.37 6.54 5.66
N ALA A 49 -27.29 7.33 4.58
CA ALA A 49 -28.10 7.17 3.38
C ALA A 49 -27.50 6.19 2.36
N MET A 50 -26.31 5.63 2.61
CA MET A 50 -25.69 4.61 1.76
C MET A 50 -26.24 3.22 2.11
N HIS A 51 -26.67 2.46 1.12
CA HIS A 51 -27.03 1.05 1.31
C HIS A 51 -25.75 0.19 1.37
N THR A 52 -25.68 -0.68 2.37
CA THR A 52 -24.57 -1.61 2.63
C THR A 52 -25.15 -2.96 3.01
N ALA A 53 -24.46 -4.07 2.70
CA ALA A 53 -24.93 -5.41 3.06
C ALA A 53 -24.97 -5.66 4.57
N THR A 54 -24.14 -4.92 5.32
CA THR A 54 -24.12 -4.91 6.79
C THR A 54 -24.44 -3.51 7.32
N PRO A 55 -24.67 -3.33 8.62
CA PRO A 55 -24.81 -2.00 9.21
C PRO A 55 -23.57 -1.10 9.09
N ILE A 56 -22.40 -1.66 8.75
CA ILE A 56 -21.13 -0.93 8.68
C ILE A 56 -21.13 0.04 7.50
N LYS A 57 -20.91 1.33 7.78
CA LYS A 57 -20.85 2.41 6.77
C LYS A 57 -19.44 2.87 6.44
N HIS A 58 -18.52 2.70 7.37
CA HIS A 58 -17.12 3.08 7.24
C HIS A 58 -16.26 1.92 7.72
N VAL A 59 -15.34 1.49 6.87
CA VAL A 59 -14.29 0.54 7.23
C VAL A 59 -12.98 1.30 7.18
N VAL A 60 -12.25 1.32 8.30
CA VAL A 60 -10.88 1.80 8.37
C VAL A 60 -9.97 0.59 8.41
N VAL A 61 -9.09 0.45 7.43
CA VAL A 61 -8.12 -0.64 7.36
C VAL A 61 -6.77 -0.11 7.82
N ILE A 62 -6.27 -0.64 8.93
CA ILE A 62 -4.91 -0.42 9.40
C ILE A 62 -4.09 -1.64 8.96
N PHE A 63 -3.09 -1.41 8.11
CA PHE A 63 -2.27 -2.47 7.53
C PHE A 63 -0.91 -2.47 8.21
N GLY A 64 -0.74 -3.35 9.20
CA GLY A 64 0.56 -3.61 9.82
C GLY A 64 1.46 -4.46 8.90
N GLU A 65 2.75 -4.48 9.21
CA GLU A 65 3.77 -5.12 8.35
C GLU A 65 4.62 -6.12 9.14
N ASN A 66 5.18 -7.10 8.42
CA ASN A 66 6.32 -7.95 8.80
C ASN A 66 6.23 -8.76 10.11
N ILE A 67 5.05 -8.93 10.72
CA ILE A 67 4.90 -9.68 11.98
C ILE A 67 3.89 -10.82 11.83
N SER A 68 4.30 -12.03 12.20
CA SER A 68 3.46 -13.23 12.19
C SER A 68 2.46 -13.21 13.36
N PHE A 69 1.42 -14.06 13.26
CA PHE A 69 0.44 -14.20 14.33
C PHE A 69 1.08 -14.64 15.65
N ASP A 70 1.94 -15.67 15.62
CA ASP A 70 2.53 -16.22 16.85
C ASP A 70 3.51 -15.25 17.52
N HIS A 71 4.13 -14.34 16.77
CA HIS A 71 4.99 -13.30 17.34
C HIS A 71 4.17 -12.34 18.24
N TYR A 72 3.00 -11.85 17.80
CA TYR A 72 2.18 -10.95 18.63
C TYR A 72 1.22 -11.66 19.59
N PHE A 73 0.66 -12.80 19.18
CA PHE A 73 -0.45 -13.43 19.87
C PHE A 73 -0.19 -14.89 20.28
N GLY A 74 1.02 -15.42 20.04
CA GLY A 74 1.33 -16.83 20.32
C GLY A 74 1.08 -17.22 21.78
N THR A 75 1.36 -16.32 22.73
CA THR A 75 1.14 -16.56 24.16
C THR A 75 -0.18 -15.96 24.68
N TYR A 76 -0.95 -15.26 23.84
CA TYR A 76 -2.20 -14.64 24.25
C TYR A 76 -3.20 -15.67 24.82
N PRO A 77 -3.91 -15.38 25.94
CA PRO A 77 -3.94 -14.12 26.67
C PRO A 77 -3.05 -14.14 27.94
N ARG A 78 -1.91 -14.83 27.92
CA ARG A 78 -0.98 -14.90 29.07
C ARG A 78 0.24 -14.03 28.82
N ALA A 79 0.43 -13.01 29.67
CA ALA A 79 1.67 -12.24 29.75
C ALA A 79 2.56 -12.77 30.87
N ALA A 80 3.88 -12.60 30.75
CA ALA A 80 4.82 -12.99 31.79
C ALA A 80 4.67 -12.15 33.07
N ASN A 81 4.30 -10.87 32.92
CA ASN A 81 4.13 -9.90 34.02
C ASN A 81 5.39 -9.75 34.91
N THR A 82 6.57 -9.97 34.32
CA THR A 82 7.89 -9.83 34.97
C THR A 82 8.57 -8.49 34.67
N ASP A 83 8.18 -7.84 33.58
CA ASP A 83 8.68 -6.54 33.12
C ASP A 83 7.60 -5.81 32.31
N GLY A 84 7.87 -4.56 31.95
CA GLY A 84 6.99 -3.75 31.11
C GLY A 84 5.62 -3.48 31.75
N THR A 85 4.58 -3.40 30.90
CA THR A 85 3.21 -3.15 31.35
C THR A 85 2.54 -4.46 31.74
N HIS A 86 1.96 -4.50 32.94
CA HIS A 86 1.18 -5.64 33.42
C HIS A 86 -0.09 -5.87 32.59
N PHE A 87 -0.36 -7.12 32.24
CA PHE A 87 -1.60 -7.53 31.56
C PHE A 87 -2.25 -8.70 32.28
N GLU A 88 -3.54 -8.56 32.56
CA GLU A 88 -4.40 -9.64 33.06
C GLU A 88 -5.60 -9.79 32.14
N ALA A 89 -5.82 -11.01 31.65
CA ALA A 89 -6.94 -11.30 30.77
C ALA A 89 -8.27 -11.18 31.52
N ALA A 90 -9.29 -10.62 30.86
CA ALA A 90 -10.64 -10.63 31.40
C ALA A 90 -11.17 -12.06 31.57
N ARG A 91 -12.10 -12.26 32.50
CA ARG A 91 -12.81 -13.53 32.67
C ARG A 91 -13.47 -13.94 31.33
N ASN A 92 -13.37 -15.22 30.98
CA ASN A 92 -13.90 -15.81 29.74
C ASN A 92 -13.24 -15.30 28.45
N THR A 93 -12.01 -14.76 28.52
CA THR A 93 -11.24 -14.45 27.32
C THR A 93 -11.05 -15.73 26.47
N PRO A 94 -11.42 -15.72 25.17
CA PRO A 94 -11.24 -16.87 24.30
C PRO A 94 -9.78 -17.25 24.13
N ARG A 95 -9.54 -18.54 23.87
CA ARG A 95 -8.21 -19.04 23.47
C ARG A 95 -7.97 -18.78 21.99
N VAL A 96 -6.71 -18.58 21.64
CA VAL A 96 -6.23 -18.56 20.26
C VAL A 96 -5.54 -19.87 19.91
N ASN A 97 -5.42 -20.17 18.63
CA ASN A 97 -4.51 -21.20 18.14
C ASN A 97 -3.10 -20.62 18.09
N GLY A 98 -2.42 -20.62 19.24
CA GLY A 98 -1.07 -20.08 19.39
C GLY A 98 -0.08 -21.12 19.91
N LEU A 99 0.98 -20.65 20.57
CA LEU A 99 2.06 -21.47 21.12
C LEU A 99 1.58 -22.28 22.33
N SER A 100 1.47 -23.60 22.11
CA SER A 100 1.21 -24.56 23.18
C SER A 100 2.45 -24.73 24.07
N GLN A 101 2.28 -25.37 25.23
CA GLN A 101 3.43 -25.68 26.09
C GLN A 101 4.47 -26.52 25.36
N GLN A 102 4.05 -27.44 24.50
CA GLN A 102 4.97 -28.26 23.70
C GLN A 102 5.74 -27.39 22.71
N LEU A 103 5.08 -26.49 21.98
CA LEU A 103 5.74 -25.62 21.02
C LEU A 103 6.70 -24.61 21.66
N LEU A 104 6.58 -24.36 22.97
CA LEU A 104 7.46 -23.49 23.74
C LEU A 104 8.71 -24.20 24.29
N THR A 105 8.74 -25.54 24.33
CA THR A 105 9.83 -26.30 24.99
C THR A 105 10.34 -27.50 24.18
N ASP A 106 9.73 -27.76 23.03
CA ASP A 106 10.01 -28.87 22.12
C ASP A 106 9.51 -28.48 20.72
N ASN A 107 9.91 -27.29 20.28
CA ASN A 107 9.62 -26.81 18.94
C ASN A 107 10.42 -27.62 17.91
N PRO A 108 9.85 -27.92 16.72
CA PRO A 108 10.59 -28.68 15.71
C PRO A 108 11.71 -27.89 15.03
N ASN A 109 11.77 -26.56 15.18
CA ASN A 109 12.89 -25.75 14.69
C ASN A 109 14.15 -25.93 15.53
N ALA A 110 15.28 -25.41 15.05
CA ALA A 110 16.56 -25.50 15.76
C ALA A 110 16.58 -24.79 17.13
N TYR A 111 15.66 -23.86 17.37
CA TYR A 111 15.50 -23.12 18.62
C TYR A 111 14.02 -23.08 19.03
N ASP A 112 13.77 -23.13 20.33
CA ASP A 112 12.45 -22.87 20.89
C ASP A 112 12.10 -21.37 20.81
N PRO A 113 10.80 -21.00 20.72
CA PRO A 113 10.37 -19.62 20.80
C PRO A 113 10.76 -18.98 22.14
N ASN A 114 11.43 -17.83 22.08
CA ASN A 114 11.77 -17.02 23.25
C ASN A 114 10.89 -15.78 23.36
N ARG A 115 10.72 -15.29 24.59
CA ARG A 115 9.99 -14.04 24.84
C ARG A 115 10.94 -12.86 24.67
N LEU A 116 10.61 -11.97 23.75
CA LEU A 116 11.19 -10.63 23.70
C LEU A 116 10.66 -9.75 24.83
N THR A 117 11.56 -9.04 25.48
CA THR A 117 11.26 -7.99 26.45
C THR A 117 11.00 -6.65 25.74
N HIS A 118 10.45 -5.68 26.46
CA HIS A 118 10.24 -4.32 25.92
C HIS A 118 11.52 -3.61 25.46
N ASP A 119 12.69 -3.97 26.03
CA ASP A 119 13.99 -3.43 25.64
C ASP A 119 14.48 -4.01 24.29
N GLU A 120 13.88 -5.12 23.85
CA GLU A 120 14.21 -5.85 22.62
C GLU A 120 13.17 -5.62 21.52
N ALA A 121 12.28 -4.63 21.69
CA ALA A 121 11.16 -4.37 20.78
C ALA A 121 11.58 -3.96 19.36
N LEU A 122 12.82 -3.47 19.20
CA LEU A 122 13.39 -3.16 17.90
C LEU A 122 14.22 -4.34 17.44
N THR A 123 13.72 -5.15 16.53
CA THR A 123 14.34 -6.41 16.12
C THR A 123 14.91 -6.34 14.70
N CYS A 124 15.87 -7.23 14.38
CA CYS A 124 16.27 -7.44 13.00
C CYS A 124 15.07 -7.93 12.16
N ASP A 125 14.97 -7.46 10.92
CA ASP A 125 13.94 -7.92 9.98
C ASP A 125 14.32 -9.28 9.38
N GLN A 126 13.50 -10.30 9.65
CA GLN A 126 13.65 -11.63 9.07
C GLN A 126 13.47 -11.63 7.56
N ASN A 127 14.01 -12.65 6.90
CA ASN A 127 13.79 -12.85 5.48
C ASN A 127 12.36 -13.34 5.20
N HIS A 128 11.53 -12.41 4.76
CA HIS A 128 10.13 -12.62 4.35
C HIS A 128 9.99 -12.74 2.82
N GLY A 129 11.05 -13.19 2.14
CA GLY A 129 11.03 -13.47 0.71
C GLY A 129 10.21 -14.72 0.40
N TYR A 130 9.37 -14.67 -0.64
CA TYR A 130 8.46 -15.76 -1.03
C TYR A 130 9.11 -17.16 -1.03
N GLY A 131 10.28 -17.30 -1.67
CA GLY A 131 10.98 -18.59 -1.74
C GLY A 131 11.62 -19.03 -0.42
N ALA A 132 11.94 -18.09 0.48
CA ALA A 132 12.47 -18.40 1.80
C ALA A 132 11.37 -18.92 2.72
N GLU A 133 10.21 -18.24 2.73
CA GLU A 133 9.04 -18.67 3.51
C GLU A 133 8.55 -20.05 3.08
N GLN A 134 8.50 -20.33 1.77
CA GLN A 134 8.14 -21.66 1.26
C GLN A 134 9.08 -22.76 1.76
N LYS A 135 10.39 -22.48 1.85
CA LYS A 135 11.37 -23.43 2.36
C LYS A 135 11.27 -23.59 3.87
N ALA A 136 11.00 -22.51 4.61
CA ALA A 136 10.81 -22.54 6.06
C ALA A 136 9.58 -23.35 6.48
N PHE A 137 8.49 -23.27 5.71
CA PHE A 137 7.31 -24.09 5.93
C PHE A 137 7.58 -25.60 5.74
N ASP A 138 8.63 -25.96 4.98
CA ASP A 138 9.06 -27.33 4.66
C ASP A 138 7.90 -28.32 4.43
N ASN A 139 7.05 -28.03 3.43
CA ASN A 139 5.90 -28.88 3.09
C ASN A 139 4.94 -29.15 4.28
N GLY A 140 4.85 -28.22 5.22
CA GLY A 140 3.99 -28.29 6.40
C GLY A 140 4.64 -28.91 7.63
N LYS A 141 5.93 -29.27 7.60
CA LYS A 141 6.66 -29.72 8.79
C LYS A 141 6.99 -28.57 9.76
N MET A 142 7.15 -27.36 9.23
CA MET A 142 7.36 -26.13 10.00
C MET A 142 8.63 -26.15 10.87
N ASP A 143 9.70 -26.79 10.40
CA ASP A 143 10.93 -27.11 11.15
C ASP A 143 12.20 -26.45 10.57
N LYS A 144 12.04 -25.44 9.69
CA LYS A 144 13.14 -24.79 8.96
C LYS A 144 13.12 -23.25 8.96
N PHE A 145 12.44 -22.62 9.92
CA PHE A 145 12.34 -21.16 10.00
C PHE A 145 13.69 -20.50 10.30
N VAL A 146 14.45 -21.06 11.23
CA VAL A 146 15.78 -20.55 11.60
C VAL A 146 16.72 -20.56 10.38
N GLU A 147 16.69 -21.63 9.60
CA GLU A 147 17.61 -21.83 8.48
C GLU A 147 17.31 -20.97 7.25
N TYR A 148 16.04 -20.68 6.99
CA TYR A 148 15.63 -19.99 5.76
C TYR A 148 15.12 -18.56 5.95
N THR A 149 14.54 -18.25 7.12
CA THR A 149 14.00 -16.92 7.41
C THR A 149 14.80 -16.16 8.47
N GLY A 150 15.57 -16.86 9.29
CA GLY A 150 16.28 -16.26 10.41
C GLY A 150 17.36 -15.25 10.01
N LYS A 151 17.60 -14.30 10.91
CA LYS A 151 18.60 -13.23 10.79
C LYS A 151 19.11 -12.79 12.16
N ASP A 152 20.09 -13.54 12.68
CA ASP A 152 20.69 -13.33 14.00
C ASP A 152 21.43 -11.99 14.19
N THR A 153 21.74 -11.26 13.12
CA THR A 153 22.46 -9.98 13.22
C THR A 153 21.95 -8.94 12.23
N CYS A 154 21.92 -7.69 12.67
CA CYS A 154 21.61 -6.55 11.84
C CYS A 154 22.55 -5.38 12.15
N THR A 155 22.81 -4.58 11.13
CA THR A 155 23.70 -3.42 11.20
C THR A 155 22.87 -2.15 11.11
N GLY A 156 23.23 -1.10 11.86
CA GLY A 156 22.52 0.17 11.86
C GLY A 156 22.53 0.90 13.20
N GLN A 157 21.84 2.05 13.22
CA GLN A 157 21.55 2.82 14.43
C GLN A 157 20.04 3.12 14.45
N PRO A 158 19.30 2.76 15.53
CA PRO A 158 19.77 1.96 16.66
C PRO A 158 20.17 0.55 16.22
N ILE A 159 21.07 -0.10 16.96
CA ILE A 159 21.33 -1.53 16.78
C ILE A 159 20.02 -2.23 17.16
N LEU A 160 19.44 -2.98 16.24
CA LEU A 160 18.24 -3.76 16.51
C LEU A 160 18.66 -5.09 17.13
N PHE A 161 17.79 -5.64 17.98
CA PHE A 161 17.97 -6.93 18.63
C PHE A 161 17.98 -8.06 17.60
N GLY A 162 18.95 -8.96 17.75
CA GLY A 162 19.04 -10.22 17.02
C GLY A 162 19.87 -11.20 17.85
N GLU A 163 19.47 -12.46 17.84
CA GLU A 163 20.14 -13.55 18.54
C GLU A 163 20.06 -14.83 17.71
N PRO A 164 20.89 -15.85 17.98
CA PRO A 164 20.75 -17.15 17.32
C PRO A 164 19.34 -17.71 17.46
N GLY A 165 18.71 -18.02 16.32
CA GLY A 165 17.33 -18.51 16.29
C GLY A 165 16.28 -17.43 16.01
N TRP A 166 16.71 -16.18 15.84
CA TRP A 166 15.88 -15.05 15.40
C TRP A 166 15.60 -15.07 13.91
#